data_AF-A0A2A5MA16-F1
#
_entry.id   AF-A0A2A5MA16-F1
#
_cell.length_a   1.000
_cell.length_b   1.000
_cell.length_c   1.000
_cell.angle_alpha   90.00
_cell.angle_beta   90.00
_cell.angle_gamma   90.00
#
_symmetry.space_group_name_H-M   'P 1'
#
loop_
_entity.id
_entity.type
_entity.pdbx_description
1 polymer ?
#
loop_
_entity_poly.entity_id
_entity_poly.type
_entity_poly.pdbx_seq_one_letter_code
_entity_poly.pdbx_strand_id
1 'polypeptide(L)'
;FDLDPGSAEFSPSKIVITDIRGGMGVCNVTPNDLKLMFNVRNSPDTSLEDVKSYVEKICHGLNYELELKQSSEAFLTNIDNKIVQKMNESVQKITHEVPELNTKGGTSDARYFAKYG
;
A
#
# COMPACT_ATOMS: atom_id res chain seq x y z
N PHE A 1 -5.55 -11.83 -3.81
CA PHE A 1 -5.07 -12.48 -2.60
C PHE A 1 -4.64 -11.36 -1.68
N ASP A 2 -5.19 -11.34 -0.47
CA ASP A 2 -4.93 -10.29 0.50
C ASP A 2 -3.86 -10.79 1.47
N LEU A 3 -2.88 -9.95 1.78
CA LEU A 3 -1.75 -10.32 2.65
C LEU A 3 -2.14 -10.32 4.13
N ASP A 4 -3.15 -9.54 4.49
CA ASP A 4 -3.74 -9.43 5.81
C ASP A 4 -5.27 -9.29 5.67
N PRO A 5 -6.05 -9.36 6.77
CA PRO A 5 -7.50 -9.16 6.71
C PRO A 5 -7.94 -7.69 6.68
N GLY A 6 -7.02 -6.72 6.82
CA GLY A 6 -7.32 -5.30 7.04
C GLY A 6 -7.95 -5.00 8.41
N SER A 7 -8.43 -3.77 8.59
CA SER A 7 -9.11 -3.28 9.79
C SER A 7 -10.37 -2.47 9.44
N ALA A 8 -11.05 -1.89 10.44
CA ALA A 8 -12.16 -0.97 10.21
C ALA A 8 -11.72 0.30 9.45
N GLU A 9 -10.48 0.73 9.67
CA GLU A 9 -9.91 1.96 9.12
C GLU A 9 -9.09 1.70 7.86
N PHE A 10 -8.46 0.52 7.72
CA PHE A 10 -7.57 0.19 6.63
C PHE A 10 -8.08 -0.98 5.80
N SER A 11 -8.06 -0.82 4.47
CA SER A 11 -8.30 -1.95 3.57
C SER A 11 -7.20 -3.01 3.69
N PRO A 12 -7.50 -4.28 3.36
CA PRO A 12 -6.50 -5.34 3.33
C PRO A 12 -5.28 -4.99 2.48
N SER A 13 -4.10 -5.42 2.93
CA SER A 13 -2.87 -5.25 2.18
C SER A 13 -2.87 -6.03 0.88
N LYS A 14 -2.47 -5.37 -0.22
CA LYS A 14 -2.46 -5.99 -1.56
C LYS A 14 -1.15 -5.72 -2.29
N ILE A 15 -0.67 -6.76 -2.99
CA ILE A 15 0.38 -6.64 -4.00
C ILE A 15 -0.26 -6.25 -5.32
N VAL A 16 0.29 -5.22 -5.95
CA VAL A 16 -0.10 -4.75 -7.29
C VAL A 16 1.13 -4.81 -8.17
N ILE A 17 1.12 -5.69 -9.18
CA ILE A 17 2.18 -5.73 -10.19
C ILE A 17 2.08 -4.44 -11.02
N THR A 18 3.15 -3.67 -11.03
CA THR A 18 3.22 -2.38 -11.74
C THR A 18 3.92 -2.50 -13.07
N ASP A 19 4.83 -3.47 -13.23
CA ASP A 19 5.59 -3.70 -14.45
C ASP A 19 6.07 -5.16 -14.51
N ILE A 20 6.06 -5.75 -15.70
CA ILE A 20 6.61 -7.09 -15.95
C ILE A 20 7.21 -7.12 -17.35
N ARG A 21 8.51 -7.45 -17.44
CA ARG A 21 9.25 -7.42 -18.69
C ARG A 21 10.24 -8.58 -18.77
N GLY A 22 10.27 -9.24 -19.91
CA GLY A 22 11.23 -10.30 -20.21
C GLY A 22 11.47 -10.38 -21.72
N GLY A 23 12.69 -10.70 -22.10
CA GLY A 23 13.08 -10.87 -23.50
C GLY A 23 13.25 -9.56 -24.28
N MET A 24 13.64 -9.72 -25.55
CA MET A 24 13.95 -8.60 -26.44
C MET A 24 12.82 -8.27 -27.43
N GLY A 25 11.64 -8.89 -27.29
CA GLY A 25 10.52 -8.72 -28.23
C GLY A 25 10.68 -9.45 -29.56
N VAL A 26 11.55 -10.45 -29.62
CA VAL A 26 11.76 -11.32 -30.80
C VAL A 26 11.25 -12.74 -30.52
N CYS A 27 10.73 -13.42 -31.54
CA CYS A 27 10.08 -14.73 -31.37
C CYS A 27 11.04 -15.94 -31.34
N ASN A 28 12.32 -15.73 -31.61
CA ASN A 28 13.32 -16.79 -31.81
C ASN A 28 14.45 -16.77 -30.77
N VAL A 29 14.32 -15.98 -29.71
CA VAL A 29 15.30 -15.91 -28.62
C VAL A 29 14.60 -16.12 -27.29
N THR A 30 15.04 -17.13 -26.53
CA THR A 30 14.58 -17.36 -25.17
C THR A 30 15.16 -16.29 -24.24
N PRO A 31 14.34 -15.60 -23.43
CA PRO A 31 14.83 -14.65 -22.44
C PRO A 31 15.73 -15.31 -21.38
N ASN A 32 16.78 -14.60 -20.94
CA ASN A 32 17.62 -15.05 -19.83
C ASN A 32 17.01 -14.71 -18.46
N ASP A 33 16.26 -13.60 -18.37
CA ASP A 33 15.67 -13.10 -17.14
C ASP A 33 14.26 -12.53 -17.36
N LEU A 34 13.52 -12.43 -16.25
CA LEU A 34 12.23 -11.76 -16.15
C LEU A 34 12.34 -10.74 -15.02
N LYS A 35 12.12 -9.46 -15.34
CA LYS A 35 12.03 -8.39 -14.36
C LYS A 35 10.57 -8.13 -14.02
N LEU A 36 10.26 -8.17 -12.72
CA LEU A 36 8.94 -7.87 -12.18
C LEU A 36 9.07 -6.74 -11.16
N MET A 37 8.24 -5.71 -11.28
CA MET A 37 8.08 -4.68 -10.28
C MET A 37 6.66 -4.73 -9.71
N PHE A 38 6.55 -4.52 -8.42
CA PHE A 38 5.28 -4.43 -7.74
C PHE A 38 5.30 -3.33 -6.69
N ASN A 39 4.11 -2.89 -6.31
CA ASN A 39 3.88 -2.06 -5.15
C ASN A 39 3.00 -2.82 -4.16
N VAL A 40 3.30 -2.66 -2.87
CA VAL A 40 2.40 -3.11 -1.80
C VAL A 40 1.70 -1.89 -1.25
N ARG A 41 0.37 -1.89 -1.32
CA ARG A 41 -0.44 -0.96 -0.55
C ARG A 41 -0.79 -1.66 0.75
N ASN A 42 -0.06 -1.34 1.81
CA ASN A 42 -0.16 -2.05 3.07
C ASN A 42 -0.98 -1.29 4.11
N SER A 43 -1.76 -2.07 4.87
CA SER A 43 -2.27 -1.68 6.18
C SER A 43 -1.10 -1.67 7.20
N PRO A 44 -1.32 -1.13 8.41
CA PRO A 44 -0.35 -1.24 9.51
C PRO A 44 0.02 -2.68 9.90
N ASP A 45 -0.82 -3.67 9.54
CA ASP A 45 -0.65 -5.07 9.94
C ASP A 45 0.30 -5.85 9.00
N THR A 46 0.70 -5.27 7.88
CA THR A 46 1.70 -5.88 6.97
C THR A 46 3.01 -5.10 7.01
N SER A 47 4.06 -5.76 7.49
CA SER A 47 5.42 -5.24 7.53
C SER A 47 6.22 -5.56 6.26
N LEU A 48 7.39 -4.91 6.11
CA LEU A 48 8.33 -5.23 5.03
C LEU A 48 8.81 -6.69 5.08
N GLU A 49 8.99 -7.25 6.28
CA GLU A 49 9.45 -8.63 6.45
C GLU A 49 8.35 -9.65 6.10
N ASP A 50 7.08 -9.31 6.34
CA ASP A 50 5.94 -10.13 5.91
C ASP A 50 5.89 -10.23 4.37
N VAL A 51 6.08 -9.10 3.69
CA VAL A 51 6.15 -9.05 2.21
C VAL A 51 7.32 -9.88 1.70
N LYS A 52 8.49 -9.74 2.33
CA LYS A 52 9.69 -10.50 1.98
C LYS A 52 9.45 -12.01 2.14
N SER A 53 8.95 -12.42 3.31
CA SER A 53 8.63 -13.82 3.62
C SER A 53 7.60 -14.40 2.64
N TYR A 54 6.60 -13.60 2.25
CA TYR A 54 5.60 -14.00 1.27
C TYR A 54 6.21 -14.25 -0.11
N VAL A 55 7.08 -13.35 -0.59
CA VAL A 55 7.77 -13.51 -1.87
C VAL A 55 8.73 -14.69 -1.83
N GLU A 56 9.49 -14.86 -0.75
CA GLU A 56 10.40 -16.00 -0.55
C GLU A 56 9.68 -17.34 -0.61
N LYS A 57 8.49 -17.42 0.01
CA LYS A 57 7.67 -18.62 -0.04
C LYS A 57 7.17 -18.94 -1.44
N ILE A 58 6.73 -17.93 -2.21
CA ILE A 58 6.19 -18.13 -3.56
C ILE A 58 7.28 -18.46 -4.57
N CYS A 59 8.42 -17.80 -4.46
CA CYS A 59 9.55 -17.96 -5.36
C CYS A 59 10.52 -19.05 -4.88
N HIS A 60 10.12 -19.89 -3.93
CA HIS A 60 10.95 -20.95 -3.39
C HIS A 60 11.44 -21.88 -4.51
N GLY A 61 12.77 -22.03 -4.63
CA GLY A 61 13.42 -22.84 -5.66
C GLY A 61 13.69 -22.11 -6.98
N LEU A 62 13.29 -20.85 -7.12
CA LEU A 62 13.68 -20.00 -8.25
C LEU A 62 15.03 -19.33 -7.96
N ASN A 63 15.80 -19.05 -9.01
CA ASN A 63 16.96 -18.16 -8.93
C ASN A 63 16.51 -16.72 -9.20
N TYR A 64 16.49 -15.89 -8.16
CA TYR A 64 16.05 -14.50 -8.27
C TYR A 64 16.76 -13.61 -7.25
N GLU A 65 16.73 -12.32 -7.51
CA GLU A 65 17.12 -11.27 -6.57
C GLU A 65 15.88 -10.45 -6.19
N LEU A 66 15.78 -10.06 -4.91
CA LEU A 66 14.68 -9.26 -4.40
C LEU A 66 15.21 -8.02 -3.69
N GLU A 67 14.78 -6.86 -4.15
CA GLU A 67 15.02 -5.57 -3.51
C GLU A 67 13.68 -4.97 -3.08
N LEU A 68 13.51 -4.73 -1.78
CA LEU A 68 12.33 -4.06 -1.22
C LEU A 68 12.72 -2.70 -0.64
N LYS A 69 11.87 -1.70 -0.86
CA LYS A 69 12.02 -0.35 -0.31
C LYS A 69 10.71 0.11 0.32
N GLN A 70 10.79 0.61 1.54
CA GLN A 70 9.65 1.24 2.22
C GLN A 70 9.72 2.76 2.02
N SER A 71 8.79 3.30 1.22
CA SER A 71 8.75 4.74 0.91
C SER A 71 7.96 5.58 1.92
N SER A 72 7.06 4.94 2.67
CA SER A 72 6.15 5.61 3.59
C SER A 72 5.59 4.64 4.63
N GLU A 73 5.31 5.16 5.83
CA GLU A 73 4.56 4.45 6.87
C GLU A 73 3.08 4.83 6.79
N ALA A 74 2.21 3.92 7.22
CA ALA A 74 0.80 4.20 7.41
C ALA A 74 0.61 5.23 8.54
N PHE A 75 -0.39 6.09 8.41
CA PHE A 75 -0.74 7.07 9.42
C PHE A 75 -2.27 7.18 9.54
N LEU A 76 -2.75 7.48 10.74
CA LEU A 76 -4.17 7.61 11.03
C LEU A 76 -4.38 8.69 12.09
N THR A 77 -5.32 9.59 11.83
CA THR A 77 -5.84 10.49 12.87
C THR A 77 -7.11 9.87 13.45
N ASN A 78 -7.16 9.73 14.77
CA ASN A 78 -8.31 9.17 15.46
C ASN A 78 -9.59 9.98 15.13
N ILE A 79 -10.70 9.28 14.87
CA ILE A 79 -12.00 9.87 14.54
C ILE A 79 -12.53 10.81 15.65
N ASP A 80 -12.21 10.53 16.91
CA ASP A 80 -12.61 11.33 18.07
C ASP A 80 -11.75 12.59 18.24
N ASN A 81 -10.73 12.78 17.39
CA ASN A 81 -9.89 13.97 17.43
C ASN A 81 -10.70 15.23 17.09
N LYS A 82 -10.47 16.30 17.86
CA LYS A 82 -11.15 17.58 17.71
C LYS A 82 -11.07 18.14 16.28
N ILE A 83 -9.94 17.95 15.59
CA ILE A 83 -9.76 18.43 14.21
C ILE A 83 -10.69 17.65 13.27
N VAL A 84 -10.77 16.33 13.40
CA VAL A 84 -11.65 15.48 12.58
C VAL A 84 -13.11 15.85 12.79
N GLN A 85 -13.54 15.95 14.05
CA GLN A 85 -14.91 16.32 14.41
C GLN A 85 -15.29 17.71 13.86
N LYS A 86 -14.41 18.71 14.04
CA LYS A 86 -14.69 20.08 13.56
C LYS A 86 -14.70 20.20 12.04
N MET A 87 -13.86 19.46 11.34
CA MET A 87 -13.92 19.41 9.87
C MET A 87 -15.23 18.78 9.39
N ASN A 88 -15.65 17.67 10.01
CA ASN A 88 -16.91 17.00 9.67
C ASN A 88 -18.11 17.95 9.89
N GLU A 89 -18.22 18.56 11.07
CA GLU A 89 -19.25 19.57 11.38
C GLU A 89 -19.26 20.72 10.36
N SER A 90 -18.08 21.23 9.97
CA SER A 90 -17.97 22.34 9.03
C SER A 90 -18.43 21.96 7.62
N VAL A 91 -18.06 20.78 7.13
CA VAL A 91 -18.49 20.31 5.81
C VAL A 91 -19.99 20.11 5.83
N GLN A 92 -20.54 19.37 6.80
CA GLN A 92 -21.97 19.14 6.92
C GLN A 92 -22.77 20.43 7.03
N LYS A 93 -22.26 21.45 7.74
CA LYS A 93 -22.94 22.76 7.85
C LYS A 93 -23.06 23.48 6.50
N ILE A 94 -22.08 23.34 5.62
CA ILE A 94 -22.00 24.07 4.34
C ILE A 94 -22.67 23.27 3.21
N THR A 95 -22.41 21.97 3.15
CA THR A 95 -22.85 21.10 2.05
C THR A 95 -24.12 20.34 2.36
N HIS A 96 -24.53 20.28 3.63
CA HIS A 96 -25.61 19.42 4.14
C HIS A 96 -25.36 17.90 3.99
N GLU A 97 -24.12 17.51 3.68
CA GLU A 97 -23.71 16.11 3.51
C GLU A 97 -22.74 15.68 4.61
N VAL A 98 -22.85 14.43 5.07
CA VAL A 98 -21.91 13.84 6.03
C VAL A 98 -20.76 13.19 5.26
N PRO A 99 -19.51 13.64 5.43
CA PRO A 99 -18.34 13.05 4.78
C PRO A 99 -18.09 11.61 5.24
N GLU A 100 -17.77 10.72 4.29
CA GLU A 100 -17.24 9.38 4.58
C GLU A 100 -15.75 9.48 4.93
N LEU A 101 -15.40 9.25 6.19
CA LEU A 101 -14.01 9.14 6.62
C LEU A 101 -13.43 7.81 6.17
N ASN A 102 -12.33 7.85 5.41
CA ASN A 102 -11.70 6.66 4.86
C ASN A 102 -10.19 6.87 4.65
N THR A 103 -9.45 5.77 4.50
CA THR A 103 -8.01 5.73 4.20
C THR A 103 -7.74 5.24 2.77
N LYS A 104 -8.76 5.25 1.90
CA LYS A 104 -8.66 4.72 0.53
C LYS A 104 -7.80 5.67 -0.32
N GLY A 105 -7.24 5.12 -1.41
CA GLY A 105 -6.50 5.90 -2.40
C GLY A 105 -4.98 5.79 -2.25
N GLY A 106 -4.28 6.92 -2.45
CA GLY A 106 -2.83 7.04 -2.34
C GLY A 106 -2.38 7.56 -0.97
N THR A 107 -1.14 8.03 -0.90
CA THR A 107 -0.61 8.72 0.29
C THR A 107 -0.53 10.23 0.05
N SER A 108 -0.29 11.00 1.11
CA SER A 108 -0.06 12.44 1.04
C SER A 108 1.11 12.85 1.94
N ASP A 109 1.53 14.11 1.88
CA ASP A 109 2.61 14.63 2.74
C ASP A 109 2.22 14.75 4.21
N ALA A 110 0.94 14.52 4.54
CA ALA A 110 0.48 14.35 5.91
C ALA A 110 1.28 13.26 6.67
N ARG A 111 1.85 12.28 5.96
CA ARG A 111 2.73 11.25 6.54
C ARG A 111 3.95 11.81 7.29
N TYR A 112 4.45 12.99 6.90
CA TYR A 112 5.58 13.62 7.59
C TYR A 112 5.13 14.34 8.86
N PHE A 113 3.95 14.98 8.81
CA PHE A 113 3.39 15.72 9.95
C PHE A 113 2.85 14.79 11.03
N ALA A 114 2.29 13.64 10.65
CA ALA A 114 1.74 12.66 11.58
C ALA A 114 2.75 12.16 12.63
N LYS A 115 4.06 12.28 12.36
CA LYS A 115 5.12 11.93 13.33
C LYS A 115 5.28 12.94 14.47
N TYR A 116 4.64 14.09 14.40
CA TYR A 116 4.81 15.19 15.36
C TYR A 116 3.60 15.44 16.27
N GLY A 117 2.52 14.68 16.12
CA GLY A 117 1.28 14.82 16.90
C GLY A 117 0.23 15.64 16.19
#